data_AF-A0A7C5JFL4-F1
#
_entry.id   AF-A0A7C5JFL4-F1
#
_cell.length_a   1.000
_cell.length_b   1.000
_cell.length_c   1.000
_cell.angle_alpha   90.00
_cell.angle_beta   90.00
_cell.angle_gamma   90.00
#
_symmetry.space_group_name_H-M   'P 1'
#
loop_
_entity.id
_entity.type
_entity.pdbx_description
1 polymer ?
#
loop_
_entity_poly.entity_id
_entity_poly.type
_entity_poly.pdbx_seq_one_letter_code
_entity_poly.pdbx_strand_id
1 'polypeptide(L)'
;MNTTNHHTNVEALLIISSSCPHCPSVLSHLSSLVKSGDVAQLTVINIEQQPLATKKYDVRSVPWIKIGNQKLQGLQTLETLKQKVTWAKQKQSLSADFDFLLSDGQADKVTEHIKQQPESLSAIIELLGDEGTVLSSRIGIGVVMEDLAGSDLIKSIIPQLEKLTQHNSE
;
A
#
# COMPACT_ATOMS: atom_id res chain seq x y z
N MET A 1 -3.93 -6.65 24.56
CA MET A 1 -3.23 -5.50 23.94
C MET A 1 -3.16 -5.80 22.45
N ASN A 2 -3.99 -5.11 21.66
CA ASN A 2 -4.13 -5.38 20.23
C ASN A 2 -2.90 -4.88 19.49
N THR A 3 -2.12 -5.81 18.95
CA THR A 3 -1.12 -5.53 17.93
C THR A 3 -1.84 -5.23 16.61
N THR A 4 -2.11 -3.97 16.33
CA THR A 4 -2.47 -3.52 14.99
C THR A 4 -1.24 -3.63 14.10
N ASN A 5 -1.05 -4.83 13.52
CA ASN A 5 -0.26 -4.98 12.31
C ASN A 5 -0.85 -4.02 11.27
N HIS A 6 -0.18 -2.91 11.00
CA HIS A 6 -0.47 -2.08 9.83
C HIS A 6 0.06 -2.79 8.58
N HIS A 7 -0.60 -3.88 8.22
CA HIS A 7 -0.69 -4.24 6.82
C HIS A 7 -1.44 -3.09 6.13
N THR A 8 -0.86 -2.52 5.07
CA THR A 8 -1.55 -1.59 4.18
C THR A 8 -2.78 -2.29 3.62
N ASN A 9 -3.92 -2.08 4.29
CA ASN A 9 -5.15 -2.79 3.99
C ASN A 9 -5.74 -2.21 2.71
N VAL A 10 -5.40 -2.84 1.58
CA VAL A 10 -5.99 -2.47 0.29
C VAL A 10 -7.45 -2.90 0.28
N GLU A 11 -8.33 -1.91 0.17
CA GLU A 11 -9.75 -2.11 -0.04
C GLU A 11 -10.10 -2.09 -1.54
N ALA A 12 -11.06 -2.93 -1.91
CA ALA A 12 -11.65 -2.97 -3.24
C ALA A 12 -13.15 -2.65 -3.19
N LEU A 13 -13.62 -1.93 -4.20
CA LEU A 13 -15.03 -1.66 -4.46
C LEU A 13 -15.37 -2.13 -5.88
N LEU A 14 -16.40 -2.93 -6.03
CA LEU A 14 -16.95 -3.37 -7.31
C LEU A 14 -18.39 -2.87 -7.45
N ILE A 15 -18.68 -2.21 -8.57
CA ILE A 15 -20.03 -1.81 -8.95
C ILE A 15 -20.49 -2.67 -10.13
N ILE A 16 -21.66 -3.30 -9.98
CA ILE A 16 -22.24 -4.26 -10.91
C ILE A 16 -23.66 -3.85 -11.33
N SER A 17 -24.20 -4.49 -12.35
CA SER A 17 -25.63 -4.57 -12.66
C SER A 17 -26.06 -6.03 -12.81
N SER A 18 -27.36 -6.31 -12.75
CA SER A 18 -27.90 -7.67 -12.83
C SER A 18 -27.78 -8.26 -14.24
N SER A 19 -27.74 -7.40 -15.27
CA SER A 19 -27.65 -7.76 -16.69
C SER A 19 -26.23 -7.82 -17.25
N CYS A 20 -25.21 -7.54 -16.43
CA CYS A 20 -23.83 -7.41 -16.86
C CYS A 20 -23.14 -8.79 -17.06
N PRO A 21 -22.74 -9.16 -18.29
CA PRO A 21 -22.16 -10.49 -18.56
C PRO A 21 -20.73 -10.66 -17.99
N HIS A 22 -20.00 -9.56 -17.79
CA HIS A 22 -18.61 -9.61 -17.29
C HIS A 22 -18.50 -9.53 -15.77
N CYS A 23 -19.56 -9.09 -15.08
CA CYS A 23 -19.55 -8.84 -13.64
C CYS A 23 -19.29 -10.11 -12.81
N PRO A 24 -19.85 -11.30 -13.15
CA PRO A 24 -19.55 -12.53 -12.40
C PRO A 24 -18.07 -12.92 -12.42
N SER A 25 -17.41 -12.77 -13.57
CA SER A 25 -15.98 -13.08 -13.71
C SER A 25 -15.11 -12.14 -12.87
N VAL A 26 -15.35 -10.84 -12.96
CA VAL A 26 -14.59 -9.84 -12.18
C VAL A 26 -14.83 -10.01 -10.67
N LEU A 27 -16.06 -10.27 -10.25
CA LEU A 27 -16.38 -10.57 -8.85
C LEU A 27 -15.63 -11.80 -8.34
N SER A 28 -15.56 -12.87 -9.15
CA SER A 28 -14.81 -14.09 -8.81
C SER A 28 -13.31 -13.81 -8.63
N HIS A 29 -12.70 -13.03 -9.53
CA HIS A 29 -11.30 -12.63 -9.40
C HIS A 29 -11.05 -11.81 -8.12
N LEU A 30 -11.86 -10.78 -7.86
CA LEU A 30 -11.72 -9.95 -6.65
C LEU A 30 -11.96 -10.76 -5.35
N SER A 31 -12.92 -11.69 -5.37
CA SER A 31 -13.17 -12.59 -4.24
C SER A 31 -11.97 -13.50 -3.98
N SER A 32 -11.25 -13.92 -5.03
CA SER A 32 -10.02 -14.71 -4.89
C SER A 32 -8.90 -13.90 -4.22
N LEU A 33 -8.82 -12.59 -4.49
CA LEU A 33 -7.86 -11.69 -3.85
C LEU A 33 -8.17 -11.43 -2.37
N VAL A 34 -9.46 -11.43 -1.99
CA VAL A 34 -9.83 -11.40 -0.56
C VAL A 34 -9.41 -12.69 0.12
N LYS A 35 -9.67 -13.85 -0.51
CA LYS A 35 -9.31 -15.16 0.04
C LYS A 35 -7.80 -15.36 0.19
N SER A 36 -6.99 -14.81 -0.71
CA SER A 36 -5.52 -14.84 -0.59
C SER A 36 -4.97 -13.82 0.41
N GLY A 37 -5.79 -12.92 0.94
CA GLY A 37 -5.36 -11.83 1.82
C GLY A 37 -4.70 -10.66 1.09
N ASP A 38 -4.73 -10.63 -0.24
CA ASP A 38 -4.20 -9.52 -1.03
C ASP A 38 -5.05 -8.25 -0.88
N VAL A 39 -6.36 -8.42 -0.74
CA VAL A 39 -7.36 -7.38 -0.51
C VAL A 39 -8.00 -7.62 0.85
N ALA A 40 -7.98 -6.61 1.72
CA ALA A 40 -8.52 -6.73 3.08
C ALA A 40 -10.06 -6.74 3.09
N GLN A 41 -10.69 -6.01 2.18
CA GLN A 41 -12.14 -5.89 2.09
C GLN A 41 -12.59 -5.71 0.65
N LEU A 42 -13.66 -6.40 0.26
CA LEU A 42 -14.37 -6.19 -1.00
C LEU A 42 -15.79 -5.71 -0.72
N THR A 43 -16.10 -4.49 -1.17
CA THR A 43 -17.46 -3.95 -1.17
C THR A 43 -18.08 -4.16 -2.55
N VAL A 44 -19.29 -4.70 -2.62
CA VAL A 44 -20.03 -4.90 -3.89
C VAL A 44 -21.31 -4.09 -3.86
N ILE A 45 -21.52 -3.25 -4.88
CA ILE A 45 -22.71 -2.42 -5.02
C ILE A 45 -23.45 -2.81 -6.30
N ASN A 46 -24.71 -3.24 -6.18
CA ASN A 46 -25.60 -3.33 -7.33
C ASN A 46 -26.18 -1.95 -7.63
N ILE A 47 -25.87 -1.43 -8.82
CA ILE A 47 -26.23 -0.09 -9.25
C ILE A 47 -27.74 0.13 -9.41
N GLU A 48 -28.48 -0.95 -9.70
CA GLU A 48 -29.94 -0.92 -9.83
C GLU A 48 -30.62 -0.72 -8.47
N GLN A 49 -30.01 -1.25 -7.41
CA GLN A 49 -30.50 -1.14 -6.03
C GLN A 49 -29.95 0.10 -5.32
N GLN A 50 -28.82 0.64 -5.77
CA GLN A 50 -28.21 1.84 -5.21
C GLN A 50 -27.80 2.86 -6.29
N PRO A 51 -28.78 3.54 -6.93
CA PRO A 51 -28.52 4.42 -8.07
C PRO A 51 -27.59 5.60 -7.75
N LEU A 52 -27.59 6.06 -6.49
CA LEU A 52 -26.72 7.15 -6.04
C LEU A 52 -25.22 6.83 -6.18
N ALA A 53 -24.84 5.55 -6.26
CA ALA A 53 -23.47 5.13 -6.50
C ALA A 53 -22.95 5.60 -7.87
N THR A 54 -23.82 5.70 -8.91
CA THR A 54 -23.43 6.22 -10.23
C THR A 54 -22.85 7.63 -10.12
N LYS A 55 -23.56 8.52 -9.43
CA LYS A 55 -23.19 9.93 -9.26
C LYS A 55 -21.97 10.07 -8.34
N LYS A 56 -21.93 9.30 -7.25
CA LYS A 56 -20.82 9.37 -6.29
C LYS A 56 -19.48 8.95 -6.90
N TYR A 57 -19.49 7.94 -7.78
CA TYR A 57 -18.25 7.36 -8.31
C TYR A 57 -17.97 7.69 -9.79
N ASP A 58 -18.82 8.50 -10.44
CA ASP A 58 -18.82 8.81 -11.88
C ASP A 58 -18.77 7.54 -12.75
N VAL A 59 -19.70 6.61 -12.48
CA VAL A 59 -19.76 5.31 -13.17
C VAL A 59 -20.44 5.46 -14.52
N ARG A 60 -19.71 5.17 -15.59
CA ARG A 60 -20.21 5.22 -16.98
C ARG A 60 -20.56 3.85 -17.56
N SER A 61 -19.96 2.79 -17.01
CA SER A 61 -20.16 1.40 -17.43
C SER A 61 -19.88 0.47 -16.26
N VAL A 62 -20.45 -0.74 -16.30
CA VAL A 62 -20.19 -1.82 -15.36
C VAL A 62 -19.56 -3.01 -16.09
N PRO A 63 -18.71 -3.83 -15.45
CA PRO A 63 -18.24 -3.70 -14.06
C PRO A 63 -17.29 -2.51 -13.90
N TRP A 64 -17.44 -1.78 -12.80
CA TRP A 64 -16.55 -0.68 -12.42
C TRP A 64 -15.84 -1.07 -11.13
N ILE A 65 -14.53 -0.93 -11.09
CA ILE A 65 -13.71 -1.36 -9.95
C ILE A 65 -12.91 -0.19 -9.42
N LYS A 66 -12.81 -0.08 -8.10
CA LYS A 66 -11.82 0.75 -7.41
C LYS A 66 -10.96 -0.11 -6.51
N ILE A 67 -9.63 0.02 -6.63
CA ILE A 67 -8.64 -0.63 -5.77
C ILE A 67 -7.72 0.48 -5.26
N GLY A 68 -7.75 0.75 -3.96
CA GLY A 68 -7.12 1.96 -3.41
C GLY A 68 -7.62 3.20 -4.15
N ASN A 69 -6.71 4.00 -4.74
CA ASN A 69 -7.06 5.19 -5.52
C ASN A 69 -7.27 4.94 -7.02
N GLN A 70 -7.07 3.70 -7.50
CA GLN A 70 -7.16 3.38 -8.92
C GLN A 70 -8.58 3.00 -9.31
N LYS A 71 -9.04 3.45 -10.49
CA LYS A 71 -10.35 3.15 -11.07
C LYS A 71 -10.17 2.34 -12.35
N LEU A 72 -10.96 1.28 -12.53
CA LEU A 72 -10.94 0.39 -13.69
C LEU A 72 -12.38 0.18 -14.19
N GLN A 73 -12.53 -0.14 -15.47
CA GLN A 73 -13.82 -0.41 -16.10
C GLN A 73 -13.74 -1.65 -16.99
N GLY A 74 -14.86 -2.37 -17.12
CA GLY A 74 -14.98 -3.51 -18.01
C GLY A 74 -14.30 -4.78 -17.47
N LEU A 75 -14.19 -5.78 -18.33
CA LEU A 75 -13.59 -7.06 -17.99
C LEU A 75 -12.11 -6.88 -17.56
N GLN A 76 -11.75 -7.45 -16.41
CA GLN A 76 -10.39 -7.44 -15.90
C GLN A 76 -9.94 -8.87 -15.60
N THR A 77 -8.70 -9.20 -15.96
CA THR A 77 -8.07 -10.47 -15.61
C THR A 77 -7.62 -10.45 -14.15
N LEU A 78 -7.47 -11.63 -13.54
CA LEU A 78 -6.93 -11.73 -12.18
C LEU A 78 -5.53 -11.11 -12.07
N GLU A 79 -4.67 -11.32 -13.08
CA GLU A 79 -3.31 -10.77 -13.10
C GLU A 79 -3.30 -9.24 -13.09
N THR A 80 -4.11 -8.61 -13.93
CA THR A 80 -4.22 -7.14 -13.93
C THR A 80 -4.70 -6.63 -12.58
N LEU A 81 -5.69 -7.28 -11.97
CA LEU A 81 -6.18 -6.89 -10.64
C LEU A 81 -5.09 -7.06 -9.56
N LYS A 82 -4.30 -8.14 -9.61
CA LYS A 82 -3.14 -8.34 -8.71
C LYS A 82 -2.12 -7.22 -8.85
N GLN A 83 -1.74 -6.86 -10.07
CA GLN A 83 -0.78 -5.77 -10.31
C GLN A 83 -1.29 -4.45 -9.72
N LYS A 84 -2.59 -4.15 -9.85
CA LYS A 84 -3.18 -2.94 -9.25
C LYS A 84 -3.19 -2.98 -7.73
N VAL A 85 -3.43 -4.14 -7.12
CA VAL A 85 -3.30 -4.32 -5.66
C VAL A 85 -1.85 -4.08 -5.23
N THR A 86 -0.86 -4.63 -5.92
CA THR A 86 0.56 -4.41 -5.62
C THR A 86 0.90 -2.91 -5.66
N TRP A 87 0.48 -2.22 -6.71
CA TRP A 87 0.69 -0.77 -6.82
C TRP A 87 -0.07 0.03 -5.75
N ALA A 88 -1.27 -0.39 -5.37
CA ALA A 88 -2.02 0.24 -4.30
C ALA A 88 -1.32 0.07 -2.94
N LYS A 89 -0.73 -1.11 -2.67
CA LYS A 89 0.10 -1.36 -1.49
C LYS A 89 1.33 -0.46 -1.46
N GLN A 90 2.02 -0.32 -2.59
CA GLN A 90 3.21 0.54 -2.73
C GLN A 90 2.88 2.02 -2.54
N LYS A 91 1.79 2.53 -3.13
CA LYS A 91 1.41 3.95 -3.01
C LYS A 91 0.77 4.34 -1.68
N GLN A 92 0.41 3.38 -0.84
CA GLN A 92 -0.10 3.61 0.50
C GLN A 92 0.91 3.18 1.57
N SER A 93 2.12 2.75 1.18
CA SER A 93 3.12 2.33 2.16
C SER A 93 3.69 3.54 2.87
N LEU A 94 3.94 3.38 4.16
CA LEU A 94 4.61 4.38 4.98
C LEU A 94 6.00 4.72 4.42
N SER A 95 6.66 3.73 3.79
CA SER A 95 7.94 3.89 3.09
C SER A 95 7.82 4.87 1.92
N ALA A 96 6.75 4.83 1.12
CA ALA A 96 6.55 5.81 0.05
C ALA A 96 6.27 7.23 0.57
N ASP A 97 5.53 7.35 1.67
CA ASP A 97 5.29 8.66 2.32
C ASP A 97 6.58 9.23 2.92
N PHE A 98 7.39 8.39 3.55
CA PHE A 98 8.71 8.77 4.06
C PHE A 98 9.66 9.12 2.92
N ASP A 99 9.71 8.36 1.83
CA ASP A 99 10.55 8.66 0.66
C ASP A 99 10.24 10.07 0.12
N PHE A 100 8.96 10.42 0.00
CA PHE A 100 8.55 11.76 -0.41
C PHE A 100 9.07 12.83 0.56
N LEU A 101 8.85 12.68 1.87
CA LEU A 101 9.30 13.64 2.88
C LEU A 101 10.83 13.78 2.91
N LEU A 102 11.55 12.66 2.82
CA LEU A 102 13.01 12.63 2.86
C LEU A 102 13.60 13.25 1.59
N SER A 103 13.01 12.98 0.43
CA SER A 103 13.42 13.59 -0.84
C SER A 103 13.25 15.11 -0.86
N ASP A 104 12.29 15.64 -0.09
CA ASP A 104 11.98 17.06 0.06
C ASP A 104 12.73 17.72 1.24
N GLY A 105 13.65 17.00 1.88
CA GLY A 105 14.47 17.52 2.98
C GLY A 105 13.74 17.64 4.32
N GLN A 106 12.61 16.96 4.49
CA GLN A 106 11.78 17.00 5.70
C GLN A 106 12.08 15.84 6.67
N ALA A 107 13.36 15.52 6.86
CA ALA A 107 13.81 14.41 7.73
C ALA A 107 13.31 14.55 9.18
N ASP A 108 13.28 15.76 9.72
CA ASP A 108 12.81 16.05 11.09
C ASP A 108 11.39 15.50 11.34
N LYS A 109 10.48 15.64 10.36
CA LYS A 109 9.10 15.16 10.49
C LYS A 109 9.03 13.64 10.54
N VAL A 110 9.91 12.98 9.81
CA VAL A 110 10.03 11.52 9.80
C VAL A 110 10.60 11.04 11.13
N THR A 111 11.64 11.69 11.64
CA THR A 111 12.20 11.44 12.98
C THR A 111 11.15 11.62 14.08
N GLU A 112 10.37 12.71 14.05
CA GLU A 112 9.28 12.96 15.00
C GLU A 112 8.21 11.88 14.94
N HIS A 113 7.80 11.48 13.73
CA HIS A 113 6.84 10.40 13.55
C HIS A 113 7.35 9.09 14.15
N ILE A 114 8.62 8.71 13.90
CA ILE A 114 9.22 7.48 14.44
C ILE A 114 9.33 7.53 15.98
N LYS A 115 9.62 8.69 16.56
CA LYS A 115 9.64 8.86 18.03
C LYS A 115 8.24 8.64 18.64
N GLN A 116 7.17 9.00 17.92
CA GLN A 116 5.78 8.77 18.33
C GLN A 116 5.31 7.34 18.05
N GLN A 117 5.79 6.74 16.97
CA GLN A 117 5.44 5.41 16.47
C GLN A 117 6.73 4.64 16.12
N PRO A 118 7.40 4.02 17.12
CA PRO A 118 8.65 3.28 16.94
C PRO A 118 8.65 2.23 15.83
N GLU A 119 7.50 1.59 15.60
CA GLU A 119 7.29 0.58 14.56
C GLU A 119 7.52 1.12 13.15
N SER A 120 7.32 2.43 12.94
CA SER A 120 7.49 3.11 11.67
C SER A 120 8.96 3.13 11.20
N LEU A 121 9.92 2.86 12.09
CA LEU A 121 11.34 2.76 11.73
C LEU A 121 11.61 1.66 10.69
N SER A 122 10.77 0.62 10.62
CA SER A 122 10.92 -0.42 9.59
C SER A 122 10.78 0.12 8.16
N ALA A 123 10.01 1.19 7.97
CA ALA A 123 9.85 1.84 6.67
C ALA A 123 11.16 2.49 6.19
N ILE A 124 11.98 3.01 7.12
CA ILE A 124 13.32 3.53 6.81
C ILE A 124 14.24 2.40 6.34
N ILE A 125 14.17 1.24 7.00
CA ILE A 125 15.00 0.09 6.63
C ILE A 125 14.59 -0.48 5.27
N GLU A 126 13.28 -0.48 4.95
CA GLU A 126 12.78 -0.85 3.62
C GLU A 126 13.34 0.09 2.54
N LEU A 127 13.28 1.41 2.75
CA LEU A 127 13.85 2.39 1.82
C LEU A 127 15.38 2.28 1.69
N LEU A 128 16.07 1.92 2.77
CA LEU A 128 17.51 1.73 2.76
C LEU A 128 17.91 0.56 1.86
N GLY A 129 17.12 -0.52 1.88
CA GLY A 129 17.32 -1.73 1.07
C GLY A 129 16.81 -1.65 -0.36
N ASP A 130 15.97 -0.67 -0.69
CA ASP A 130 15.47 -0.47 -2.06
C ASP A 130 16.54 0.22 -2.93
N GLU A 131 16.97 -0.44 -4.00
CA GLU A 131 17.91 0.11 -4.99
C GLU A 131 17.34 1.33 -5.74
N GLY A 132 16.02 1.41 -5.86
CA GLY A 132 15.29 2.51 -6.50
C GLY A 132 15.23 3.81 -5.70
N THR A 133 15.58 3.79 -4.41
CA THR A 133 15.58 4.98 -3.55
C THR A 133 16.54 6.04 -4.09
N VAL A 134 16.01 7.23 -4.36
CA VAL A 134 16.77 8.34 -4.96
C VAL A 134 17.78 8.92 -3.97
N LEU A 135 18.85 9.55 -4.50
CA LEU A 135 19.97 10.02 -3.69
C LEU A 135 19.54 11.01 -2.58
N SER A 136 18.62 11.93 -2.87
CA SER A 136 18.11 12.89 -1.88
C SER A 136 17.43 12.18 -0.71
N SER A 137 16.59 11.19 -0.97
CA SER A 137 15.98 10.35 0.06
C SER A 137 17.02 9.60 0.87
N ARG A 138 18.08 9.07 0.24
CA ARG A 138 19.18 8.39 0.96
C ARG A 138 19.93 9.32 1.92
N ILE A 139 20.13 10.57 1.54
CA ILE A 139 20.69 11.59 2.44
C ILE A 139 19.74 11.83 3.63
N GLY A 140 18.45 12.00 3.35
CA GLY A 140 17.43 12.14 4.40
C GLY A 140 17.39 10.95 5.37
N ILE A 141 17.50 9.70 4.86
CA ILE A 141 17.62 8.49 5.69
C ILE A 141 18.83 8.61 6.63
N GLY A 142 19.98 9.07 6.12
CA GLY A 142 21.18 9.33 6.93
C GLY A 142 20.89 10.28 8.09
N VAL A 143 20.22 11.40 7.83
CA VAL A 143 19.82 12.38 8.86
C VAL A 143 18.91 11.75 9.92
N VAL A 144 17.89 11.00 9.51
CA VAL A 144 17.01 10.28 10.46
C VAL A 144 17.79 9.31 11.34
N MET A 145 18.73 8.56 10.75
CA MET A 145 19.56 7.60 11.50
C MET A 145 20.52 8.30 12.47
N GLU A 146 21.08 9.44 12.09
CA GLU A 146 21.91 10.28 12.95
C GLU A 146 21.10 10.85 14.13
N ASP A 147 19.89 11.36 13.89
CA ASP A 147 19.01 11.90 14.94
C ASP A 147 18.55 10.85 15.95
N LEU A 148 18.39 9.61 15.49
CA LEU A 148 18.00 8.47 16.32
C LEU A 148 19.20 7.78 16.96
N ALA A 149 20.44 8.15 16.61
CA ALA A 149 21.65 7.52 17.12
C ALA A 149 21.71 7.59 18.66
N GLY A 150 22.10 6.48 19.29
CA GLY A 150 22.17 6.36 20.75
C GLY A 150 20.83 6.12 21.45
N SER A 151 19.70 6.15 20.73
CA SER A 151 18.40 5.74 21.28
C SER A 151 18.24 4.22 21.32
N ASP A 152 17.34 3.72 22.18
CA ASP A 152 16.98 2.30 22.21
C ASP A 152 16.19 1.85 20.95
N LEU A 153 15.66 2.79 20.16
CA LEU A 153 14.96 2.52 18.90
C LEU A 153 15.88 1.85 17.88
N ILE A 154 17.12 2.35 17.74
CA ILE A 154 18.11 1.78 16.82
C ILE A 154 18.47 0.33 17.19
N LYS A 155 18.53 0.00 18.49
CA LYS A 155 18.80 -1.38 18.93
C LYS A 155 17.71 -2.35 18.47
N SER A 156 16.46 -1.89 18.42
CA SER A 156 15.32 -2.74 18.05
C SER A 156 15.33 -3.18 16.58
N ILE A 157 16.06 -2.48 15.70
CA ILE A 157 16.08 -2.75 14.26
C ILE A 157 17.33 -3.48 13.77
N ILE A 158 18.26 -3.83 14.67
CA ILE A 158 19.47 -4.60 14.35
C ILE A 158 19.16 -5.86 13.51
N PRO A 159 18.16 -6.69 13.86
CA PRO A 159 17.85 -7.89 13.07
C PRO A 159 17.39 -7.59 11.63
N GLN A 160 16.83 -6.39 11.38
CA GLN A 160 16.41 -5.98 10.04
C GLN A 160 17.60 -5.47 9.22
N LEU A 161 18.53 -4.74 9.85
CA LEU A 161 19.80 -4.33 9.23
C LEU A 161 20.67 -5.54 8.87
N GLU A 162 20.73 -6.55 9.74
CA GLU A 162 21.47 -7.78 9.46
C GLU A 162 21.02 -8.43 8.15
N LYS A 163 19.71 -8.43 7.86
CA LYS A 163 19.19 -8.97 6.59
C LYS A 163 19.71 -8.23 5.37
N LEU A 164 19.91 -6.91 5.45
CA LEU A 164 20.46 -6.12 4.33
C LEU A 164 21.92 -6.46 4.05
N THR A 165 22.63 -7.02 5.02
CA THR A 165 24.03 -7.48 4.85
C THR A 165 24.13 -8.90 4.29
N GLN A 166 23.01 -9.62 4.23
CA GLN A 166 22.96 -10.94 3.65
C GLN A 166 22.83 -10.81 2.13
N HIS A 167 23.92 -11.06 1.42
CA HIS A 167 23.87 -11.18 -0.03
C HIS A 167 23.15 -12.49 -0.36
N ASN A 168 22.01 -12.44 -1.05
CA ASN A 168 21.63 -13.57 -1.89
C ASN A 168 22.65 -13.59 -3.02
N SER A 169 23.64 -14.44 -2.90
CA SER A 169 24.49 -14.80 -4.04
C SER A 169 23.62 -15.61 -5.00
N GLU A 170 22.98 -14.92 -5.95
CA GLU A 170 22.53 -15.55 -7.21
C GLU A 170 23.58 -15.29 -8.30
#